data_AF-A0A1H4ILS0-F1
#
_entry.id   AF-A0A1H4ILS0-F1
#
_cell.length_a   1.000
_cell.length_b   1.000
_cell.length_c   1.000
_cell.angle_alpha   90.00
_cell.angle_beta   90.00
_cell.angle_gamma   90.00
#
_symmetry.space_group_name_H-M   'P 1'
#
loop_
_entity.id
_entity.type
_entity.pdbx_description
1 polymer ?
#
loop_
_entity_poly.entity_id
_entity_poly.type
_entity_poly.pdbx_seq_one_letter_code
_entity_poly.pdbx_strand_id
1 'polypeptide(L)'
;MSFIITQRFFLSMNLTFTAIKTEEILTILPLLTVINSTTPEEILKERVLKMTECSNYECVGVYHDDRLIGISGLWYSMRHYSGMSVEPDHVVIDESYRGKNIGKQFFSWIYEYTESKGCEAIELNTYTGNRKSHKFYYNEGFEIYGFHFVKVYDKNNPFLNNNGD
;
A
#
# COMPACT_ATOMS: atom_id res chain seq x y z
N MET A 1 17.12 46.17 -23.90
CA MET A 1 15.79 45.53 -23.76
C MET A 1 16.02 44.23 -23.03
N SER A 2 15.63 44.18 -21.76
CA SER A 2 15.97 43.10 -20.82
C SER A 2 15.00 41.93 -20.98
N PHE A 3 15.50 40.71 -21.15
CA PHE A 3 14.72 39.48 -20.98
C PHE A 3 15.43 38.62 -19.94
N ILE A 4 14.94 38.72 -18.70
CA ILE A 4 15.27 37.80 -17.62
C ILE A 4 14.43 36.55 -17.87
N ILE A 5 15.09 35.46 -18.26
CA ILE A 5 14.48 34.13 -18.29
C ILE A 5 14.43 33.66 -16.84
N THR A 6 13.25 33.70 -16.23
CA THR A 6 13.01 33.14 -14.91
C THR A 6 13.11 31.62 -15.01
N GLN A 7 14.29 31.07 -14.72
CA GLN A 7 14.49 29.64 -14.53
C GLN A 7 13.71 29.25 -13.27
N ARG A 8 12.47 28.78 -13.43
CA ARG A 8 11.72 28.14 -12.36
C ARG A 8 12.49 26.87 -11.96
N PHE A 9 13.27 26.97 -10.88
CA PHE A 9 13.69 25.79 -10.14
C PHE A 9 12.43 25.09 -9.64
N PHE A 10 11.99 24.05 -10.33
CA PHE A 10 11.10 23.07 -9.72
C PHE A 10 11.93 22.36 -8.66
N LEU A 11 11.68 22.66 -7.39
CA LEU A 11 12.15 21.81 -6.30
C LEU A 11 11.53 20.43 -6.54
N SER A 12 12.33 19.47 -7.01
CA SER A 12 11.92 18.08 -7.08
C SER A 12 11.71 17.59 -5.66
N MET A 13 10.49 17.16 -5.35
CA MET A 13 10.16 16.50 -4.08
C MET A 13 11.09 15.29 -3.93
N ASN A 14 11.92 15.26 -2.90
CA ASN A 14 12.88 14.19 -2.69
C ASN A 14 12.15 13.00 -2.07
N LEU A 15 11.89 11.98 -2.88
CA LEU A 15 11.17 10.79 -2.47
C LEU A 15 12.12 9.61 -2.32
N THR A 16 12.03 8.94 -1.17
CA THR A 16 12.75 7.69 -0.89
C THR A 16 11.74 6.57 -0.75
N PHE A 17 11.96 5.47 -1.46
CA PHE A 17 11.13 4.26 -1.38
C PHE A 17 11.97 3.14 -0.77
N THR A 18 11.46 2.48 0.27
CA THR A 18 12.23 1.45 0.99
C THR A 18 11.32 0.50 1.77
N ALA A 19 11.82 -0.69 2.07
CA ALA A 19 11.25 -1.53 3.12
C ALA A 19 11.37 -0.83 4.49
N ILE A 20 10.31 -0.91 5.29
CA ILE A 20 10.24 -0.45 6.68
C ILE A 20 10.76 -1.58 7.55
N LYS A 21 11.70 -1.26 8.45
CA LYS A 21 12.26 -2.26 9.36
C LYS A 21 11.20 -2.76 10.33
N THR A 22 11.29 -4.02 10.72
CA THR A 22 10.33 -4.66 11.64
C THR A 22 10.20 -3.90 12.97
N GLU A 23 11.33 -3.42 13.52
CA GLU A 23 11.34 -2.61 14.75
C GLU A 23 10.65 -1.25 14.61
N GLU A 24 10.48 -0.76 13.38
CA GLU A 24 9.84 0.51 13.05
C GLU A 24 8.41 0.32 12.54
N ILE A 25 7.87 -0.90 12.51
CA ILE A 25 6.57 -1.19 11.88
C ILE A 25 5.42 -0.35 12.43
N LEU A 26 5.47 0.02 13.71
CA LEU A 26 4.41 0.83 14.33
C LEU A 26 4.36 2.27 13.82
N THR A 27 5.38 2.73 13.09
CA THR A 27 5.37 4.04 12.42
C THR A 27 4.30 4.14 11.33
N ILE A 28 3.76 3.01 10.85
CA ILE A 28 2.70 3.00 9.83
C ILE A 28 1.31 3.34 10.39
N LEU A 29 1.10 3.23 11.71
CA LEU A 29 -0.23 3.35 12.33
C LEU A 29 -0.97 4.66 11.96
N PRO A 30 -0.33 5.85 11.91
CA PRO A 30 -1.01 7.08 11.51
C PRO A 30 -1.58 7.04 10.09
N LEU A 31 -0.96 6.30 9.17
CA LEU A 31 -1.46 6.12 7.80
C LEU A 31 -2.45 4.97 7.70
N LEU A 32 -2.18 3.86 8.39
CA LEU A 32 -3.03 2.68 8.39
C LEU A 32 -4.43 2.95 8.96
N THR A 33 -4.52 3.75 10.02
CA THR A 33 -5.80 4.16 10.64
C THR A 33 -6.69 4.99 9.72
N VAL A 34 -6.12 5.67 8.71
CA VAL A 34 -6.89 6.41 7.69
C VAL A 34 -7.70 5.46 6.80
N ILE A 35 -7.16 4.28 6.50
CA ILE A 35 -7.83 3.28 5.65
C ILE A 35 -8.53 2.17 6.45
N ASN A 36 -8.26 2.08 7.75
CA ASN A 36 -8.91 1.15 8.67
C ASN A 36 -9.46 1.91 9.88
N SER A 37 -10.64 2.51 9.71
CA SER A 37 -11.30 3.34 10.72
C SER A 37 -12.18 2.55 11.71
N THR A 38 -12.36 1.24 11.51
CA THR A 38 -13.31 0.41 12.27
C THR A 38 -12.65 -0.53 13.26
N THR A 39 -11.39 -0.91 13.02
CA THR A 39 -10.63 -1.73 13.97
C THR A 39 -10.14 -0.84 15.11
N PRO A 40 -10.45 -1.16 16.39
CA PRO A 40 -9.90 -0.44 17.53
C PRO A 40 -8.37 -0.39 17.47
N GLU A 41 -7.78 0.75 17.79
CA GLU A 41 -6.34 1.01 17.63
C GLU A 41 -5.46 -0.04 18.34
N GLU A 42 -5.83 -0.45 19.55
CA GLU A 42 -5.10 -1.50 20.29
C GLU A 42 -5.11 -2.84 19.56
N ILE A 43 -6.25 -3.23 18.99
CA ILE A 43 -6.37 -4.47 18.19
C ILE A 43 -5.58 -4.34 16.89
N LEU A 44 -5.63 -3.16 16.26
CA LEU A 44 -4.88 -2.89 15.03
C LEU A 44 -3.37 -3.00 15.27
N LYS A 45 -2.88 -2.38 16.34
CA LYS A 45 -1.48 -2.45 16.77
C LYS A 45 -1.03 -3.88 17.07
N GLU A 46 -1.83 -4.64 17.82
CA GLU A 46 -1.55 -6.05 18.10
C GLU A 46 -1.42 -6.86 16.80
N ARG A 47 -2.37 -6.70 15.88
CA ARG A 47 -2.37 -7.40 14.59
C ARG A 47 -1.16 -7.02 13.73
N VAL A 48 -0.80 -5.74 13.65
CA VAL A 48 0.37 -5.28 12.90
C VAL A 48 1.67 -5.88 13.47
N LEU A 49 1.82 -5.93 14.79
CA LEU A 49 2.96 -6.60 15.43
C LEU A 49 2.97 -8.09 15.12
N LYS A 50 1.81 -8.74 15.10
CA LYS A 50 1.71 -10.16 14.75
C LYS A 50 2.10 -10.44 13.29
N MET A 51 1.76 -9.53 12.38
CA MET A 51 2.12 -9.63 10.96
C MET A 51 3.64 -9.65 10.74
N THR A 52 4.43 -8.97 11.58
CA THR A 52 5.90 -8.98 11.42
C THR A 52 6.56 -10.30 11.83
N GLU A 53 5.83 -11.20 12.50
CA GLU A 53 6.29 -12.56 12.75
C GLU A 53 6.14 -13.46 11.51
N CYS A 54 5.38 -13.04 10.50
CA CYS A 54 5.18 -13.79 9.27
C CYS A 54 6.39 -13.64 8.33
N SER A 55 7.06 -14.74 8.02
CA SER A 55 8.24 -14.75 7.14
C SER A 55 7.98 -14.32 5.70
N ASN A 56 6.71 -14.30 5.30
CA ASN A 56 6.26 -13.91 3.96
C ASN A 56 5.57 -12.54 3.93
N TYR A 57 5.77 -11.71 4.97
CA TYR A 57 5.26 -10.35 5.03
C TYR A 57 6.41 -9.35 5.19
N GLU A 58 6.30 -8.22 4.51
CA GLU A 58 7.03 -7.01 4.85
C GLU A 58 6.16 -5.79 4.60
N CYS A 59 6.56 -4.63 5.12
CA CYS A 59 5.93 -3.36 4.80
C CYS A 59 6.94 -2.45 4.10
N VAL A 60 6.48 -1.75 3.07
CA VAL A 60 7.26 -0.78 2.32
C VAL A 60 6.65 0.60 2.48
N GLY A 61 7.50 1.62 2.43
CA GLY A 61 7.12 3.01 2.64
C GLY A 61 7.68 3.93 1.59
N VAL A 62 6.99 5.04 1.38
CA VAL A 62 7.50 6.21 0.67
C VAL A 62 7.69 7.35 1.67
N TYR A 63 8.88 7.93 1.65
CA TYR A 63 9.28 9.04 2.50
C TYR A 63 9.48 10.30 1.66
N HIS A 64 9.03 11.43 2.16
CA HIS A 64 9.45 12.74 1.70
C HIS A 64 10.39 13.32 2.75
N ASP A 65 11.68 13.44 2.39
CA ASP A 65 12.77 13.58 3.35
C ASP A 65 12.70 12.46 4.41
N ASP A 66 12.53 12.80 5.70
CA ASP A 66 12.43 11.82 6.80
C ASP A 66 10.97 11.46 7.17
N ARG A 67 9.98 12.06 6.51
CA ARG A 67 8.57 11.84 6.83
C ARG A 67 7.99 10.70 6.00
N LEU A 68 7.49 9.66 6.67
CA LEU A 68 6.68 8.62 6.04
C LEU A 68 5.36 9.22 5.52
N ILE A 69 5.14 9.17 4.21
CA ILE A 69 3.97 9.75 3.53
C ILE A 69 3.14 8.73 2.77
N GLY A 70 3.51 7.46 2.79
CA GLY A 70 2.73 6.39 2.19
C GLY A 70 3.28 5.01 2.55
N ILE A 71 2.39 4.02 2.55
CA ILE A 71 2.70 2.64 2.94
C ILE A 71 2.01 1.65 2.01
N SER A 72 2.57 0.45 1.94
CA SER A 72 1.93 -0.77 1.47
C SER A 72 2.51 -1.93 2.25
N GLY A 73 1.69 -2.84 2.78
CA GLY A 73 2.21 -4.16 3.11
C GLY A 73 2.34 -5.00 1.84
N LEU A 74 3.19 -6.01 1.89
CA LEU A 74 3.47 -6.93 0.79
C LEU A 74 3.42 -8.36 1.34
N TRP A 75 2.45 -9.14 0.88
CA TRP A 75 2.33 -10.56 1.20
C TRP A 75 2.85 -11.42 0.06
N TYR A 76 3.86 -12.22 0.33
CA TYR A 76 4.45 -13.14 -0.65
C TYR A 76 3.80 -14.52 -0.58
N SER A 77 3.54 -15.13 -1.73
CA SER A 77 3.00 -16.49 -1.79
C SER A 77 3.34 -17.20 -3.09
N MET A 78 3.49 -18.53 -3.04
CA MET A 78 3.55 -19.35 -4.25
C MET A 78 2.14 -19.73 -4.68
N ARG A 79 1.77 -19.39 -5.91
CA ARG A 79 0.49 -19.72 -6.55
C ARG A 79 0.73 -20.75 -7.64
N HIS A 80 -0.03 -21.84 -7.62
CA HIS A 80 0.07 -22.87 -8.67
C HIS A 80 -0.30 -22.35 -10.07
N TYR A 81 -1.03 -21.23 -10.17
CA TYR A 81 -1.49 -20.64 -11.42
C TYR A 81 -0.70 -19.41 -11.90
N SER A 82 0.07 -18.74 -11.02
CA SER A 82 0.79 -17.50 -11.33
C SER A 82 2.24 -17.46 -10.83
N GLY A 83 2.74 -18.57 -10.28
CA GLY A 83 4.11 -18.64 -9.79
C GLY A 83 4.29 -17.92 -8.46
N MET A 84 5.51 -17.45 -8.19
CA MET A 84 5.74 -16.60 -7.01
C MET A 84 5.00 -15.28 -7.19
N SER A 85 4.11 -14.94 -6.26
CA SER A 85 3.29 -13.72 -6.32
C SER A 85 3.45 -12.85 -5.08
N VAL A 86 3.13 -11.56 -5.25
CA VAL A 86 3.02 -10.58 -4.17
C VAL A 86 1.63 -9.96 -4.16
N GLU A 87 1.06 -9.78 -2.96
CA GLU A 87 -0.15 -9.03 -2.71
C GLU A 87 0.15 -7.73 -1.96
N PRO A 88 0.09 -6.57 -2.64
CA PRO A 88 0.07 -5.27 -1.98
C PRO A 88 -1.21 -5.10 -1.17
N ASP A 89 -1.06 -4.96 0.15
CA ASP A 89 -2.15 -4.64 1.06
C ASP A 89 -1.96 -3.25 1.67
N HIS A 90 -3.02 -2.73 2.31
CA HIS A 90 -2.97 -1.47 3.06
C HIS A 90 -2.37 -0.26 2.29
N VAL A 91 -2.54 -0.23 0.97
CA VAL A 91 -1.99 0.81 0.11
C VAL A 91 -2.60 2.18 0.42
N VAL A 92 -1.78 3.12 0.90
CA VAL A 92 -2.23 4.49 1.14
C VAL A 92 -1.10 5.50 0.93
N ILE A 93 -1.44 6.64 0.35
CA ILE A 93 -0.63 7.86 0.34
C ILE A 93 -1.34 8.90 1.20
N ASP A 94 -0.58 9.60 2.04
CA ASP A 94 -1.02 10.75 2.84
C ASP A 94 -1.80 11.72 1.95
N GLU A 95 -2.96 12.17 2.43
CA GLU A 95 -3.89 12.97 1.63
C GLU A 95 -3.27 14.27 1.11
N SER A 96 -2.37 14.89 1.88
CA SER A 96 -1.65 16.11 1.49
C SER A 96 -0.63 15.90 0.36
N TYR A 97 -0.36 14.64 0.02
CA TYR A 97 0.59 14.21 -1.00
C TYR A 97 -0.09 13.56 -2.23
N ARG A 98 -1.42 13.40 -2.22
CA ARG A 98 -2.18 12.84 -3.35
C ARG A 98 -2.20 13.78 -4.56
N GLY A 99 -2.47 13.22 -5.74
CA GLY A 99 -2.53 13.98 -7.00
C GLY A 99 -1.15 14.39 -7.57
N LYS A 100 -0.05 13.98 -6.93
CA LYS A 100 1.33 14.29 -7.33
C LYS A 100 2.05 13.10 -8.00
N ASN A 101 1.30 12.14 -8.56
CA ASN A 101 1.81 10.89 -9.14
C ASN A 101 2.67 10.02 -8.19
N ILE A 102 2.63 10.25 -6.88
CA ILE A 102 3.42 9.46 -5.91
C ILE A 102 2.97 8.00 -5.90
N GLY A 103 1.66 7.73 -5.92
CA GLY A 103 1.16 6.34 -5.96
C GLY A 103 1.68 5.56 -7.17
N LYS A 104 1.78 6.21 -8.34
CA LYS A 104 2.35 5.61 -9.54
C LYS A 104 3.86 5.34 -9.40
N GLN A 105 4.63 6.30 -8.88
CA GLN A 105 6.05 6.11 -8.60
C GLN A 105 6.29 4.99 -7.58
N PHE A 106 5.43 4.93 -6.56
CA PHE A 106 5.51 3.91 -5.52
C PHE A 106 5.23 2.51 -6.09
N PHE A 107 4.20 2.35 -6.92
CA PHE A 107 3.94 1.07 -7.59
C PHE A 107 5.03 0.68 -8.58
N SER A 108 5.57 1.64 -9.35
CA SER A 108 6.74 1.40 -10.20
C SER A 108 7.91 0.81 -9.40
N TRP A 109 8.20 1.38 -8.23
CA TRP A 109 9.24 0.86 -7.34
C TRP A 109 8.87 -0.51 -6.76
N ILE A 110 7.60 -0.73 -6.37
CA ILE A 110 7.14 -2.04 -5.87
C ILE A 110 7.30 -3.12 -6.94
N TYR A 111 6.99 -2.84 -8.21
CA TYR A 111 7.18 -3.79 -9.31
C TYR A 111 8.65 -4.20 -9.42
N GLU A 112 9.56 -3.22 -9.54
CA GLU A 112 11.00 -3.49 -9.63
C GLU A 112 11.53 -4.25 -8.40
N TYR A 113 11.10 -3.85 -7.20
CA TYR A 113 11.50 -4.46 -5.94
C TYR A 113 11.05 -5.92 -5.85
N THR A 114 9.80 -6.21 -6.23
CA THR A 114 9.22 -7.55 -6.11
C THR A 114 9.63 -8.47 -7.25
N GLU A 115 9.79 -7.95 -8.47
CA GLU A 115 10.39 -8.67 -9.60
C GLU A 115 11.84 -9.09 -9.28
N SER A 116 12.62 -8.22 -8.64
CA SER A 116 13.98 -8.56 -8.20
C SER A 116 14.05 -9.69 -7.17
N LYS A 117 12.94 -9.95 -6.46
CA LYS A 117 12.76 -11.08 -5.54
C LYS A 117 12.24 -12.34 -6.22
N GLY A 118 12.09 -12.32 -7.54
CA GLY A 118 11.58 -13.42 -8.34
C GLY A 118 10.05 -13.53 -8.34
N CYS A 119 9.32 -12.47 -8.00
CA CYS A 119 7.87 -12.46 -8.20
C CYS A 119 7.55 -12.41 -9.69
N GLU A 120 6.66 -13.29 -10.12
CA GLU A 120 6.16 -13.42 -11.49
C GLU A 120 4.81 -12.71 -11.65
N ALA A 121 4.11 -12.45 -10.54
CA ALA A 121 2.80 -11.82 -10.53
C ALA A 121 2.58 -10.89 -9.34
N ILE A 122 1.75 -9.87 -9.56
CA ILE A 122 1.21 -9.00 -8.53
C ILE A 122 -0.32 -9.07 -8.58
N GLU A 123 -0.96 -9.35 -7.46
CA GLU A 123 -2.41 -9.48 -7.36
C GLU A 123 -2.91 -8.73 -6.12
N LEU A 124 -4.11 -8.17 -6.15
CA LEU A 124 -4.61 -7.37 -5.03
C LEU A 124 -6.11 -7.40 -4.91
N ASN A 125 -6.56 -7.04 -3.73
CA ASN A 125 -7.97 -6.84 -3.41
C ASN A 125 -8.26 -5.35 -3.27
N THR A 126 -9.39 -4.90 -3.80
CA THR A 126 -9.86 -3.53 -3.62
C THR A 126 -11.35 -3.54 -3.31
N TYR A 127 -11.77 -2.74 -2.31
CA TYR A 127 -13.16 -2.68 -1.89
C TYR A 127 -14.04 -2.18 -3.03
N THR A 128 -15.19 -2.82 -3.24
CA THR A 128 -16.13 -2.53 -4.35
C THR A 128 -16.58 -1.06 -4.41
N GLY A 129 -16.64 -0.37 -3.27
CA GLY A 129 -16.96 1.06 -3.19
C GLY A 129 -15.82 2.01 -3.56
N ASN A 130 -14.57 1.54 -3.64
CA ASN A 130 -13.38 2.39 -3.83
C ASN A 130 -13.07 2.62 -5.32
N ARG A 131 -13.95 3.39 -5.97
CA ARG A 131 -13.84 3.73 -7.40
C ARG A 131 -12.51 4.43 -7.76
N LYS A 132 -11.90 5.17 -6.83
CA LYS A 132 -10.59 5.83 -7.07
C LYS A 132 -9.48 4.80 -7.21
N SER A 133 -9.43 3.81 -6.31
CA SER A 133 -8.47 2.70 -6.41
C SER A 133 -8.71 1.87 -7.66
N HIS A 134 -9.96 1.59 -8.03
CA HIS A 134 -10.24 0.86 -9.28
C HIS A 134 -9.62 1.56 -10.49
N LYS A 135 -9.85 2.88 -10.63
CA LYS A 135 -9.26 3.67 -11.72
C LYS A 135 -7.73 3.65 -11.69
N PHE A 136 -7.14 3.73 -10.50
CA PHE A 136 -5.68 3.65 -10.35
C PHE A 136 -5.16 2.29 -10.85
N TYR A 137 -5.69 1.17 -10.36
CA TYR A 137 -5.21 -0.15 -10.73
C TYR A 137 -5.44 -0.47 -12.22
N TYR A 138 -6.56 -0.04 -12.81
CA TYR A 138 -6.73 -0.18 -14.27
C TYR A 138 -5.67 0.60 -15.06
N ASN A 139 -5.29 1.80 -14.62
CA ASN A 139 -4.24 2.57 -15.28
C ASN A 139 -2.84 1.93 -15.13
N GLU A 140 -2.66 1.10 -14.12
CA GLU A 140 -1.44 0.33 -13.87
C GLU A 140 -1.47 -1.05 -14.56
N GLY A 141 -2.52 -1.38 -15.32
CA GLY A 141 -2.62 -2.60 -16.11
C GLY A 141 -3.24 -3.80 -15.38
N PHE A 142 -3.82 -3.60 -14.20
CA PHE A 142 -4.56 -4.66 -13.52
C PHE A 142 -5.90 -4.93 -14.21
N GLU A 143 -6.31 -6.20 -14.22
CA GLU A 143 -7.63 -6.66 -14.67
C GLU A 143 -8.35 -7.42 -13.55
N ILE A 144 -9.68 -7.48 -13.62
CA ILE A 144 -10.49 -8.26 -12.67
C ILE A 144 -10.56 -9.71 -13.15
N TYR A 145 -9.83 -10.60 -12.49
CA TYR A 145 -9.87 -12.04 -12.73
C TYR A 145 -10.84 -12.81 -11.82
N GLY A 146 -11.27 -12.21 -10.70
CA GLY A 146 -12.16 -12.85 -9.75
C GLY A 146 -12.71 -11.89 -8.70
N PHE A 147 -13.66 -12.39 -7.91
CA PHE A 147 -14.20 -11.67 -6.76
C PHE A 147 -13.63 -12.24 -5.46
N HIS A 148 -13.32 -11.35 -4.52
CA HIS A 148 -12.94 -11.73 -3.16
C HIS A 148 -14.19 -12.00 -2.32
N PHE A 149 -14.31 -13.22 -1.81
CA PHE A 149 -15.37 -13.63 -0.90
C PHE A 149 -14.79 -13.89 0.49
N VAL A 150 -15.39 -13.30 1.52
CA VAL A 150 -14.95 -13.47 2.92
C VAL A 150 -16.06 -14.09 3.75
N LYS A 151 -15.73 -15.12 4.52
CA LYS A 151 -16.59 -15.68 5.57
C LYS A 151 -15.89 -15.52 6.92
N VAL A 152 -16.49 -14.73 7.80
CA VAL A 152 -15.95 -14.51 9.14
C VAL A 152 -16.60 -15.48 10.14
N TYR A 153 -15.78 -16.22 10.89
CA TYR A 153 -16.25 -17.15 11.91
C TYR A 153 -16.47 -16.49 13.27
N ASP A 154 -15.57 -15.58 13.66
CA ASP A 154 -15.69 -14.82 14.90
C ASP A 154 -16.73 -13.70 14.73
N LYS A 155 -17.85 -13.85 15.44
CA LYS A 155 -18.96 -12.89 15.41
C LYS A 155 -18.58 -11.52 15.99
N ASN A 156 -17.51 -11.44 16.78
CA ASN A 156 -17.02 -10.20 17.38
C ASN A 156 -15.92 -9.54 16.53
N ASN A 157 -15.58 -10.10 15.37
CA ASN A 157 -14.49 -9.57 14.55
C ASN A 157 -14.86 -8.17 14.00
N PRO A 158 -14.03 -7.13 14.25
CA PRO A 158 -14.28 -5.78 13.75
C PRO A 158 -14.46 -5.69 12.23
N PHE A 159 -13.94 -6.66 11.46
CA PHE A 159 -14.14 -6.72 10.02
C PHE A 159 -15.62 -6.81 9.61
N LEU A 160 -16.47 -7.44 10.41
CA LEU A 160 -17.91 -7.53 10.12
C LEU A 160 -18.60 -6.16 10.17
N ASN A 161 -18.04 -5.19 10.90
CA ASN A 161 -18.56 -3.83 10.99
C ASN A 161 -18.11 -2.95 9.80
N ASN A 162 -17.26 -3.45 8.89
CA ASN A 162 -16.79 -2.73 7.69
C ASN A 162 -17.71 -2.88 6.47
N ASN A 163 -18.54 -3.93 6.45
CA ASN A 163 -19.45 -4.18 5.35
C ASN A 163 -20.79 -3.56 5.71
N GLY A 164 -20.88 -2.24 5.54
CA GLY A 164 -22.13 -1.50 5.75
C GLY A 164 -23.29 -2.13 4.96
N ASP A 165 -24.24 -2.68 5.71
CA ASP A 165 -25.64 -2.31 5.54
C ASP A 165 -25.91 -1.03 6.34
#